data_AF-A0A7Z0ITK2-F1
#
_entry.id   AF-A0A7Z0ITK2-F1
#
_cell.length_a   1.000
_cell.length_b   1.000
_cell.length_c   1.000
_cell.angle_alpha   90.00
_cell.angle_beta   90.00
_cell.angle_gamma   90.00
#
_symmetry.space_group_name_H-M   'P 1'
#
loop_
_entity.id
_entity.type
_entity.pdbx_description
1 polymer ?
#
loop_
_entity_poly.entity_id
_entity_poly.type
_entity_poly.pdbx_seq_one_letter_code
_entity_poly.pdbx_strand_id
1 'polypeptide(L)'
;MPPTPFPPPLEELGDTWADGRVSVAGEHLASNAVMRRLAVAYEAAATHGHGPRITLGLAPHTRHEIGLFAFAVAARRRGMDTDYLGADLPLDDWLGVVDDPDLAAVVLAIPTTADIPCADEVITALCDRRPDLVVAGAKTLATVISRTPPLPPGESSRTR
;
A
#
# COMPACT_ATOMS: atom_id res chain seq x y z
N MET A 1 -5.63 37.80 -2.82
CA MET A 1 -6.13 36.46 -3.18
C MET A 1 -6.56 35.79 -1.89
N PRO A 2 -7.82 35.37 -1.71
CA PRO A 2 -8.21 34.66 -0.49
C PRO A 2 -7.48 33.30 -0.44
N PRO A 3 -7.12 32.78 0.74
CA PRO A 3 -6.56 31.44 0.84
C PRO A 3 -7.61 30.41 0.41
N THR A 4 -7.25 29.53 -0.52
CA THR A 4 -8.10 28.41 -0.93
C THR A 4 -8.31 27.47 0.27
N PRO A 5 -9.57 27.11 0.62
CA PRO A 5 -9.87 26.28 1.78
C PRO A 5 -9.50 24.79 1.62
N PHE A 6 -8.89 24.43 0.49
CA PHE A 6 -8.48 23.08 0.17
C PHE A 6 -6.98 23.05 -0.11
N PRO A 7 -6.24 22.06 0.43
CA PRO A 7 -4.87 21.84 -0.01
C PRO A 7 -4.90 21.58 -1.53
N PRO A 8 -3.92 22.12 -2.29
CA PRO A 8 -3.83 21.84 -3.71
C PRO A 8 -3.76 20.32 -3.95
N PRO A 9 -4.16 19.84 -5.14
CA PRO A 9 -3.86 18.47 -5.57
C PRO A 9 -2.42 18.11 -5.21
N LEU A 10 -2.18 16.87 -4.77
CA LEU A 10 -0.85 16.45 -4.27
C LEU A 10 0.27 16.68 -5.29
N GLU A 11 -0.04 16.60 -6.59
CA GLU A 11 0.87 16.93 -7.69
C GLU A 11 1.22 18.43 -7.70
N GLU A 12 0.21 19.31 -7.65
CA GLU A 12 0.41 20.76 -7.60
C GLU A 12 1.12 21.20 -6.30
N LEU A 13 0.87 20.52 -5.17
CA LEU A 13 1.63 20.73 -3.93
C LEU A 13 3.11 20.38 -4.13
N GLY A 14 3.40 19.25 -4.77
CA GLY A 14 4.75 18.80 -5.10
C GLY A 14 5.48 19.80 -5.99
N ASP A 15 4.83 20.26 -7.06
CA ASP A 15 5.39 21.25 -7.99
C ASP A 15 5.66 22.59 -7.28
N THR A 16 4.73 23.03 -6.43
CA THR A 16 4.86 24.28 -5.68
C THR A 16 5.94 24.23 -4.60
N TRP A 17 6.15 23.07 -3.97
CA TRP A 17 7.29 22.85 -3.08
C TRP A 17 8.61 22.82 -3.85
N ALA A 18 8.68 22.11 -4.99
CA ALA A 18 9.86 22.05 -5.84
C ALA A 18 10.29 23.44 -6.35
N ASP A 19 9.32 24.31 -6.60
CA ASP A 19 9.53 25.72 -6.97
C ASP A 19 9.88 26.64 -5.79
N GLY A 20 9.98 26.11 -4.56
CA GLY A 20 10.27 26.87 -3.34
C GLY A 20 9.12 27.77 -2.85
N ARG A 21 7.94 27.65 -3.44
CA ARG A 21 6.74 28.45 -3.11
C ARG A 21 5.99 27.91 -1.89
N VAL A 22 6.27 26.67 -1.47
CA VAL A 22 5.78 26.05 -0.23
C VAL A 22 6.96 25.63 0.63
N SER A 23 6.96 26.03 1.90
CA SER A 23 7.99 25.59 2.86
C SER A 23 7.79 24.11 3.24
N VAL A 24 8.83 23.48 3.78
CA VAL A 24 8.74 22.12 4.36
C VAL A 24 7.62 22.04 5.41
N ALA A 25 7.45 23.08 6.24
CA ALA A 25 6.36 23.14 7.21
C ALA A 25 4.97 23.15 6.55
N GLY A 26 4.84 23.82 5.40
CA GLY A 26 3.60 23.83 4.61
C GLY A 26 3.30 22.48 3.97
N GLU A 27 4.32 21.79 3.46
CA GLU A 27 4.18 20.41 2.95
C GLU A 27 3.74 19.47 4.08
N HIS A 28 4.42 19.48 5.22
CA HIS A 28 4.05 18.65 6.38
C HIS A 28 2.62 18.93 6.86
N LEU A 29 2.20 20.20 6.88
CA LEU A 29 0.84 20.56 7.26
C LEU A 29 -0.19 19.98 6.28
N ALA A 30 0.06 20.10 4.98
CA ALA A 30 -0.82 19.60 3.93
C ALA A 30 -0.90 18.07 3.93
N SER A 31 0.25 17.38 3.96
CA SER A 31 0.35 15.93 4.01
C SER A 31 -0.37 15.34 5.23
N ASN A 32 -0.17 15.92 6.42
CA ASN A 32 -0.90 15.52 7.62
C ASN A 32 -2.42 15.76 7.50
N ALA A 33 -2.85 16.84 6.83
CA ALA A 33 -4.26 17.11 6.61
C ALA A 33 -4.91 16.12 5.63
N VAL A 34 -4.15 15.58 4.67
CA VAL A 34 -4.59 14.51 3.77
C VAL A 34 -4.67 13.19 4.53
N MET A 35 -3.63 12.84 5.30
CA MET A 35 -3.60 11.61 6.10
C MET A 35 -4.79 11.51 7.06
N ARG A 36 -5.13 12.60 7.76
CA ARG A 36 -6.31 12.63 8.64
C ARG A 36 -7.63 12.35 7.90
N ARG A 37 -7.78 12.87 6.68
CA ARG A 37 -8.98 12.62 5.85
C ARG A 37 -9.04 11.19 5.35
N LEU A 38 -7.90 10.61 4.96
CA LEU A 38 -7.80 9.21 4.56
C LEU A 38 -8.14 8.29 5.73
N ALA A 39 -7.67 8.57 6.94
CA ALA A 39 -8.01 7.79 8.14
C ALA A 39 -9.52 7.76 8.40
N VAL A 40 -10.19 8.91 8.37
CA VAL A 40 -11.66 8.97 8.50
C VAL A 40 -12.35 8.16 7.39
N ALA A 41 -11.87 8.25 6.16
CA ALA A 41 -12.42 7.51 5.04
C ALA A 41 -12.18 5.99 5.14
N TYR A 42 -11.07 5.58 5.74
CA TYR A 42 -10.70 4.19 5.98
C TYR A 42 -11.62 3.54 7.02
N GLU A 43 -11.80 4.20 8.17
CA GLU A 43 -12.71 3.75 9.23
C GLU A 43 -14.16 3.66 8.72
N ALA A 44 -14.61 4.67 7.97
CA ALA A 44 -15.95 4.66 7.37
C ALA A 44 -16.16 3.53 6.36
N ALA A 45 -15.09 2.97 5.77
CA ALA A 45 -15.17 1.86 4.83
C ALA A 45 -15.23 0.48 5.53
N ALA A 46 -15.04 0.41 6.85
CA ALA A 46 -14.98 -0.85 7.61
C ALA A 46 -16.28 -1.68 7.60
N THR A 47 -17.40 -1.13 7.13
CA THR A 47 -18.69 -1.83 7.02
C THR A 47 -18.73 -2.94 5.95
N HIS A 48 -17.64 -3.16 5.20
CA HIS A 48 -17.56 -4.11 4.08
C HIS A 48 -16.58 -5.28 4.29
N GLY A 49 -16.06 -5.49 5.51
CA GLY A 49 -14.90 -6.37 5.80
C GLY A 49 -15.17 -7.89 5.83
N HIS A 50 -15.65 -8.47 4.73
CA HIS A 50 -15.82 -9.94 4.60
C HIS A 50 -15.07 -10.54 3.40
N GLY A 51 -14.31 -9.74 2.66
CA GLY A 51 -13.50 -10.22 1.54
C GLY A 51 -12.12 -10.74 1.96
N PRO A 52 -11.24 -11.04 0.98
CA PRO A 52 -9.90 -11.52 1.27
C PRO A 52 -9.11 -10.52 2.11
N ARG A 53 -8.38 -11.03 3.10
CA ARG A 53 -7.50 -10.23 3.94
C ARG A 53 -6.22 -9.87 3.18
N ILE A 54 -5.93 -8.58 3.07
CA ILE A 54 -4.73 -8.07 2.44
C ILE A 54 -3.98 -7.15 3.41
N THR A 55 -2.66 -7.24 3.41
CA THR A 55 -1.80 -6.40 4.23
C THR A 55 -1.10 -5.37 3.37
N LEU A 56 -1.05 -4.13 3.83
CA LEU A 56 -0.47 -3.00 3.12
C LEU A 56 0.58 -2.31 3.98
N GLY A 57 1.77 -2.10 3.42
CA GLY A 57 2.85 -1.41 4.14
C GLY A 57 3.94 -0.88 3.21
N LEU A 58 4.93 -0.24 3.81
CA LEU A 58 6.14 0.20 3.13
C LEU A 58 7.36 -0.58 3.62
N ALA A 59 8.37 -0.64 2.77
CA ALA A 59 9.66 -1.21 3.11
C ALA A 59 10.38 -0.38 4.18
N PRO A 60 11.42 -0.93 4.83
CA PRO A 60 12.26 -0.18 5.76
C PRO A 60 12.72 1.16 5.17
N HIS A 61 12.75 2.18 6.03
CA HIS A 61 13.17 3.55 5.75
C HIS A 61 12.28 4.36 4.80
N THR A 62 11.17 3.77 4.33
CA THR A 62 10.23 4.42 3.41
C THR A 62 9.07 5.04 4.17
N ARG A 63 8.82 6.35 3.99
CA ARG A 63 7.84 7.13 4.79
C ARG A 63 6.75 7.85 3.98
N HIS A 64 6.79 7.79 2.66
CA HIS A 64 5.80 8.46 1.81
C HIS A 64 4.53 7.60 1.66
N GLU A 65 3.68 7.63 2.67
CA GLU A 65 2.58 6.67 2.85
C GLU A 65 1.22 7.08 2.26
N ILE A 66 1.05 8.35 1.84
CA ILE A 66 -0.24 8.88 1.38
C ILE A 66 -0.83 8.04 0.23
N GLY A 67 0.00 7.68 -0.75
CA GLY A 67 -0.44 6.87 -1.90
C GLY A 67 -0.90 5.47 -1.49
N LEU A 68 -0.16 4.82 -0.58
CA LEU A 68 -0.50 3.51 -0.04
C LEU A 68 -1.80 3.57 0.77
N PHE A 69 -1.97 4.60 1.62
CA PHE A 69 -3.16 4.70 2.45
C PHE A 69 -4.42 5.02 1.63
N ALA A 70 -4.29 5.84 0.58
CA ALA A 70 -5.35 6.06 -0.39
C ALA A 70 -5.77 4.76 -1.09
N PHE A 71 -4.81 3.91 -1.46
CA PHE A 71 -5.10 2.58 -2.00
C PHE A 71 -5.79 1.68 -0.95
N ALA A 72 -5.33 1.67 0.30
CA ALA A 72 -5.97 0.90 1.38
C ALA A 72 -7.45 1.29 1.56
N VAL A 73 -7.78 2.58 1.54
CA VAL A 73 -9.18 3.07 1.55
C VAL A 73 -9.95 2.53 0.35
N ALA A 74 -9.37 2.59 -0.85
CA ALA A 74 -10.03 2.15 -2.08
C ALA A 74 -10.23 0.62 -2.14
N ALA A 75 -9.31 -0.16 -1.57
CA ALA A 75 -9.40 -1.62 -1.43
C ALA A 75 -10.48 -2.00 -0.41
N ARG A 76 -10.48 -1.35 0.77
CA ARG A 76 -11.48 -1.57 1.82
C ARG A 76 -12.89 -1.25 1.34
N ARG A 77 -13.07 -0.15 0.59
CA ARG A 77 -14.35 0.20 -0.07
C ARG A 77 -14.82 -0.82 -1.11
N ARG A 78 -13.91 -1.66 -1.63
CA ARG A 78 -14.22 -2.78 -2.54
C ARG A 78 -14.48 -4.09 -1.79
N GLY A 79 -14.55 -4.05 -0.46
CA GLY A 79 -14.89 -5.20 0.38
C GLY A 79 -13.71 -6.07 0.78
N MET A 80 -12.48 -5.67 0.48
CA MET A 80 -11.29 -6.37 1.01
C MET A 80 -11.17 -6.09 2.51
N ASP A 81 -10.82 -7.11 3.29
CA ASP A 81 -10.37 -6.88 4.65
C ASP A 81 -8.91 -6.41 4.59
N THR A 82 -8.61 -5.28 5.20
CA THR A 82 -7.32 -4.62 5.00
C THR A 82 -6.63 -4.41 6.32
N ASP A 83 -5.35 -4.77 6.39
CA ASP A 83 -4.44 -4.41 7.47
C ASP A 83 -3.46 -3.36 6.96
N TYR A 84 -3.64 -2.11 7.38
CA TYR A 84 -2.73 -1.03 7.05
C TYR A 84 -1.62 -0.93 8.11
N LEU A 85 -0.43 -1.43 7.78
CA LEU A 85 0.73 -1.47 8.69
C LEU A 85 1.51 -0.14 8.72
N GLY A 86 1.37 0.66 7.66
CA GLY A 86 1.99 1.98 7.57
C GLY A 86 3.41 1.96 7.00
N ALA A 87 4.21 2.92 7.46
CA ALA A 87 5.55 3.22 6.97
C ALA A 87 6.67 2.49 7.72
N ASP A 88 7.86 2.45 7.11
CA ASP A 88 9.13 2.11 7.78
C ASP A 88 9.10 0.75 8.53
N LEU A 89 8.43 -0.26 7.94
CA LEU A 89 8.25 -1.55 8.61
C LEU A 89 9.50 -2.44 8.43
N PRO A 90 10.13 -2.90 9.52
CA PRO A 90 11.27 -3.81 9.47
C PRO A 90 10.96 -5.13 8.74
N LEU A 91 11.99 -5.73 8.15
CA LEU A 91 11.86 -6.99 7.41
C LEU A 91 11.33 -8.13 8.30
N ASP A 92 11.80 -8.23 9.54
CA ASP A 92 11.36 -9.30 10.45
C ASP A 92 9.87 -9.20 10.79
N ASP A 93 9.34 -7.99 10.91
CA ASP A 93 7.90 -7.77 11.13
C ASP A 93 7.08 -8.14 9.88
N TRP A 94 7.60 -7.85 8.68
CA TRP A 94 7.01 -8.32 7.42
C TRP A 94 6.93 -9.84 7.35
N LEU A 95 8.00 -10.54 7.74
CA LEU A 95 8.04 -12.01 7.77
C LEU A 95 7.05 -12.59 8.78
N GLY A 96 6.87 -11.94 9.93
CA GLY A 96 5.87 -12.34 10.91
C GLY A 96 4.43 -12.21 10.40
N VAL A 97 4.14 -11.22 9.55
CA VAL A 97 2.80 -11.01 8.99
C VAL A 97 2.43 -12.09 7.96
N VAL A 98 3.38 -12.51 7.12
CA VAL A 98 3.09 -13.50 6.06
C VAL A 98 2.97 -14.94 6.58
N ASP A 99 3.31 -15.17 7.84
CA ASP A 99 3.12 -16.46 8.50
C ASP A 99 1.64 -16.78 8.79
N ASP A 100 0.76 -15.79 8.67
CA ASP A 100 -0.68 -16.00 8.76
C ASP A 100 -1.21 -16.76 7.53
N PRO A 101 -1.81 -17.96 7.69
CA PRO A 101 -2.32 -18.74 6.57
C PRO A 101 -3.54 -18.09 5.88
N ASP A 102 -4.30 -17.24 6.58
CA ASP A 102 -5.50 -16.60 6.05
C ASP A 102 -5.18 -15.32 5.25
N LEU A 103 -3.92 -14.89 5.24
CA LEU A 103 -3.47 -13.75 4.45
C LEU A 103 -3.51 -14.09 2.94
N ALA A 104 -4.32 -13.34 2.20
CA ALA A 104 -4.50 -13.56 0.77
C ALA A 104 -3.44 -12.82 -0.08
N ALA A 105 -3.00 -11.63 0.36
CA ALA A 105 -2.01 -10.86 -0.37
C ALA A 105 -1.26 -9.84 0.51
N VAL A 106 -0.07 -9.47 0.04
CA VAL A 106 0.70 -8.34 0.54
C VAL A 106 0.85 -7.28 -0.56
N VAL A 107 0.68 -6.02 -0.19
CA VAL A 107 0.86 -4.86 -1.06
C VAL A 107 1.95 -3.95 -0.49
N LEU A 108 3.04 -3.80 -1.24
CA LEU A 108 4.07 -2.79 -1.00
C LEU A 108 3.95 -1.64 -2.00
N ALA A 109 3.90 -0.41 -1.50
CA ALA A 109 4.13 0.76 -2.34
C ALA A 109 5.62 1.10 -2.39
N ILE A 110 6.07 1.58 -3.55
CA ILE A 110 7.44 2.04 -3.80
C ILE A 110 7.32 3.50 -4.25
N PRO A 111 7.24 4.46 -3.30
CA PRO A 111 6.93 5.85 -3.61
C PRO A 111 7.98 6.53 -4.48
N THR A 112 9.26 6.22 -4.26
CA THR A 112 10.38 6.81 -4.99
C THR A 112 11.32 5.75 -5.54
N THR A 113 12.18 6.12 -6.50
CA THR A 113 13.22 5.21 -7.00
C THR A 113 14.27 4.85 -5.95
N ALA A 114 14.43 5.68 -4.91
CA ALA A 114 15.36 5.40 -3.83
C ALA A 114 14.87 4.26 -2.92
N ASP A 115 13.57 3.97 -2.93
CA ASP A 115 12.96 2.92 -2.11
C ASP A 115 13.02 1.54 -2.78
N ILE A 116 13.48 1.45 -4.03
CA ILE A 116 13.53 0.19 -4.78
C ILE A 116 14.38 -0.87 -4.07
N PRO A 117 15.62 -0.59 -3.60
CA PRO A 117 16.46 -1.62 -3.02
C PRO A 117 15.85 -2.26 -1.76
N CYS A 118 15.30 -1.47 -0.85
CA CYS A 118 14.68 -2.01 0.37
C CYS A 118 13.34 -2.71 0.06
N ALA A 119 12.57 -2.23 -0.92
CA ALA A 119 11.36 -2.93 -1.35
C ALA A 119 11.67 -4.28 -2.02
N ASP A 120 12.69 -4.35 -2.86
CA ASP A 120 13.11 -5.59 -3.54
C ASP A 120 13.61 -6.64 -2.53
N GLU A 121 14.35 -6.21 -1.51
CA GLU A 121 14.76 -7.05 -0.38
C GLU A 121 13.54 -7.67 0.33
N VAL A 122 12.55 -6.85 0.69
CA VAL A 122 11.32 -7.35 1.33
C VAL A 122 10.56 -8.28 0.39
N ILE A 123 10.30 -7.88 -0.86
CA ILE A 123 9.54 -8.70 -1.83
C ILE A 123 10.19 -10.06 -2.03
N THR A 124 11.53 -10.09 -2.18
CA THR A 124 12.28 -11.34 -2.32
C THR A 124 12.12 -12.23 -1.10
N ALA A 125 12.33 -11.69 0.10
CA ALA A 125 12.19 -12.43 1.34
C ALA A 125 10.77 -12.98 1.56
N LEU A 126 9.73 -12.20 1.22
CA LEU A 126 8.34 -12.64 1.30
C LEU A 126 8.05 -13.79 0.34
N CYS A 127 8.54 -13.70 -0.90
CA CYS A 127 8.36 -14.75 -1.90
C CYS A 127 9.09 -16.04 -1.52
N ASP A 128 10.26 -15.93 -0.89
CA ASP A 128 11.01 -17.09 -0.38
C ASP A 128 10.30 -17.74 0.83
N ARG A 129 9.67 -16.93 1.69
CA ARG A 129 8.96 -17.40 2.89
C ARG A 129 7.60 -18.03 2.59
N ARG A 130 6.84 -17.44 1.65
CA ARG A 130 5.50 -17.87 1.22
C ARG A 130 5.39 -17.79 -0.32
N PRO A 131 5.86 -18.81 -1.05
CA PRO A 131 5.85 -18.80 -2.53
C PRO A 131 4.43 -18.80 -3.15
N ASP A 132 3.42 -19.16 -2.38
CA ASP A 132 2.00 -19.16 -2.73
C ASP A 132 1.31 -17.80 -2.53
N LEU A 133 1.92 -16.89 -1.78
CA LEU A 133 1.34 -15.60 -1.44
C LEU A 133 1.44 -14.62 -2.61
N VAL A 134 0.34 -13.92 -2.88
CA VAL A 134 0.35 -12.82 -3.85
C VAL A 134 1.05 -11.61 -3.23
N VAL A 135 2.22 -11.25 -3.77
CA VAL A 135 2.94 -10.03 -3.41
C VAL A 135 2.84 -9.05 -4.57
N ALA A 136 2.36 -7.83 -4.31
CA ALA A 136 2.26 -6.75 -5.30
C ALA A 136 3.15 -5.57 -4.89
N GLY A 137 4.10 -5.21 -5.74
CA GLY A 137 4.93 -4.00 -5.62
C GLY A 137 4.58 -2.98 -6.71
N ALA A 138 4.26 -1.74 -6.34
CA ALA A 138 3.90 -0.69 -7.30
C ALA A 138 4.80 0.54 -7.19
N LYS A 139 5.41 0.92 -8.32
CA LYS A 139 6.12 2.19 -8.54
C LYS A 139 5.12 3.19 -9.13
N THR A 140 4.46 3.97 -8.25
CA THR A 140 3.24 4.74 -8.60
C THR A 140 2.10 3.81 -9.07
N LEU A 141 0.86 4.29 -9.14
CA LEU A 141 -0.40 3.54 -9.38
C LEU A 141 -0.47 2.55 -10.58
N ALA A 142 0.61 2.33 -11.33
CA ALA A 142 0.61 1.69 -12.65
C ALA A 142 1.54 0.46 -12.81
N THR A 143 1.98 -0.22 -11.75
CA THR A 143 2.70 -1.50 -11.95
C THR A 143 2.33 -2.49 -10.85
N VAL A 144 1.79 -3.64 -11.25
CA VAL A 144 1.59 -4.81 -10.40
C VAL A 144 2.63 -5.82 -10.84
N ILE A 145 3.67 -6.04 -10.04
CA ILE A 145 4.43 -7.29 -10.14
C ILE A 145 3.56 -8.33 -9.44
N SER A 146 2.85 -9.18 -10.20
CA SER A 146 2.19 -10.37 -9.64
C SER A 146 2.94 -11.61 -10.09
N ARG A 147 3.40 -12.44 -9.16
CA ARG A 147 3.58 -13.87 -9.43
C ARG A 147 2.38 -14.58 -8.84
N THR A 148 1.43 -14.96 -9.70
CA THR A 148 0.31 -15.82 -9.29
C THR A 148 0.86 -17.24 -9.13
N PRO A 149 0.61 -17.94 -8.01
CA PRO A 149 0.90 -19.38 -7.96
C PRO A 149 0.07 -20.11 -9.02
N PRO A 150 0.57 -21.22 -9.59
CA PRO A 150 -0.20 -22.01 -10.54
C PRO A 150 -1.48 -22.53 -9.86
N LEU A 151 -2.62 -22.41 -10.56
CA LEU A 151 -3.87 -23.05 -10.15
C LEU A 151 -3.61 -24.54 -9.89
N PRO A 152 -4.15 -25.13 -8.80
CA PRO A 152 -4.07 -26.57 -8.62
C PRO A 152 -4.70 -27.26 -9.83
N PRO A 153 -4.12 -28.37 -10.33
CA PRO A 153 -4.68 -29.08 -11.47
C PRO A 153 -6.13 -29.46 -11.15
N GLY A 154 -7.05 -28.94 -11.96
CA GLY A 154 -8.47 -29.23 -11.81
C GLY A 154 -8.69 -30.73 -11.81
N GLU A 155 -9.44 -31.24 -10.84
CA GLU A 155 -9.92 -32.61 -10.86
C GLU A 155 -10.67 -32.84 -12.16
N SER A 156 -10.01 -33.52 -13.09
CA SER A 156 -10.63 -34.12 -14.25
C SER A 156 -11.71 -35.05 -13.73
N SER A 157 -12.96 -34.58 -13.80
CA SER A 157 -14.15 -35.38 -13.57
C SER A 157 -14.05 -36.62 -14.47
N ARG A 158 -13.66 -37.75 -13.88
CA ARG A 158 -13.84 -39.07 -14.46
C ARG A 158 -15.32 -39.37 -14.37
N THR A 159 -16.07 -38.97 -15.38
CA THR A 159 -17.40 -39.54 -15.60
C THR A 159 -17.18 -40.83 -16.39
N ARG A 160 -17.48 -41.94 -15.71
CA ARG A 160 -17.65 -43.27 -16.27
C ARG A 160 -18.98 -43.38 -16.99
#